data_AF-A0A399GCM7-F1
#
_entry.id   AF-A0A399GCM7-F1
#
_cell.length_a   1.000
_cell.length_b   1.000
_cell.length_c   1.000
_cell.angle_alpha   90.00
_cell.angle_beta   90.00
_cell.angle_gamma   90.00
#
_symmetry.space_group_name_H-M   'P 1'
#
loop_
_entity.id
_entity.type
_entity.pdbx_description
1 polymer ?
#
loop_
_entity_poly.entity_id
_entity_poly.type
_entity_poly.pdbx_seq_one_letter_code
_entity_poly.pdbx_strand_id
1 'polypeptide(L)'
;MDPASRALMQTLPLGVRDTYAARSEHSNVPISTLVHRRNGRRSREEQAQRQQYLNREEEKALVQFLLLMSNLGHPVRIKFIRLLAYSIARQRSTKTQPIKPPGKNWPKAFAERHPELQARKVKSIDWKRHENNVYGKIVEWFDIIGQVLQDPAVLPENVYNMDETGVMLSMLGSVKVLVGKDDRRNYRGGGVKRTMITAVECVSADGRALLPLIVWPASTHRSNWTTHETPGWHYAHSENGYNDSKINLEWLTRVFDPQTRARANGKPRVLICDGFGSHETLEILEFCLTNNIILCRLPSHTSHKLQPCDVGPFAPLKTAYRDQVERLNRGGIDIVGKEHFTYLYSPARDTALTKRNIRAGWAATGLYPFNPERVLKDIPRPPVEVIFPEATLASTSAADIVLQTPITPVTPVTAEALTSLHNVIKQDTNVPDETRGRIQKLANAAQISFAERALLKDRNRFLFKINNEAKARRSTRSIVLGKAKVMSFEDLEEAKVRRAEKDKAVAQKGQRGRKRKEPALEVLPPSNKVARTGGVIASDNSPATSWKIPVAKMY
;
A
#
# COMPACT_ATOMS: atom_id res chain seq x y z
N MET A 1 19.24 -48.72 5.65
CA MET A 1 20.39 -49.65 5.61
C MET A 1 20.43 -50.33 4.26
N ASP A 2 21.58 -50.31 3.59
CA ASP A 2 21.79 -51.00 2.32
C ASP A 2 21.81 -52.54 2.49
N PRO A 3 21.59 -53.31 1.43
CA PRO A 3 21.51 -54.78 1.50
C PRO A 3 22.76 -55.45 2.10
N ALA A 4 23.96 -54.92 1.86
CA ALA A 4 25.20 -55.49 2.39
C ALA A 4 25.35 -55.24 3.90
N SER A 5 24.95 -54.05 4.39
CA SER A 5 24.92 -53.77 5.83
C SER A 5 23.90 -54.64 6.57
N ARG A 6 22.72 -54.88 5.97
CA ARG A 6 21.73 -55.81 6.53
C ARG A 6 22.26 -57.24 6.56
N ALA A 7 22.88 -57.70 5.48
CA ALA A 7 23.47 -59.03 5.39
C ALA A 7 24.58 -59.28 6.42
N LEU A 8 25.33 -58.24 6.81
CA LEU A 8 26.34 -58.32 7.88
C LEU A 8 25.74 -58.33 9.29
N MET A 9 24.55 -57.77 9.48
CA MET A 9 23.83 -57.73 10.77
C MET A 9 22.87 -58.91 10.96
N GLN A 10 22.48 -59.58 9.87
CA GLN A 10 21.52 -60.67 9.90
C GLN A 10 22.09 -61.90 10.61
N THR A 11 21.32 -62.51 11.50
CA THR A 11 21.67 -63.76 12.17
C THR A 11 21.52 -64.93 11.20
N LEU A 12 22.56 -65.73 11.07
CA LEU A 12 22.56 -66.95 10.25
C LEU A 12 21.86 -68.11 10.98
N PRO A 13 21.31 -69.09 10.26
CA PRO A 13 20.70 -70.28 10.85
C PRO A 13 21.67 -71.07 11.76
N LEU A 14 21.12 -71.68 12.81
CA LEU A 14 21.87 -72.53 13.75
C LEU A 14 22.57 -73.69 13.00
N GLY A 15 23.91 -73.76 13.10
CA GLY A 15 24.75 -74.75 12.44
C GLY A 15 25.56 -74.23 11.25
N VAL A 16 25.30 -73.02 10.76
CA VAL A 16 26.06 -72.40 9.65
C VAL A 16 27.21 -71.56 10.22
N ARG A 17 28.45 -71.80 9.76
CA ARG A 17 29.62 -71.00 10.15
C ARG A 17 29.49 -69.57 9.65
N ASP A 18 29.67 -68.60 10.55
CA ASP A 18 29.61 -67.18 10.25
C ASP A 18 30.81 -66.71 9.39
N THR A 19 30.68 -66.93 8.09
CA THR A 19 31.68 -66.57 7.07
C THR A 19 31.04 -65.70 6.00
N TYR A 20 31.84 -64.91 5.27
CA TYR A 20 31.32 -64.09 4.18
C TYR A 20 30.68 -64.91 3.06
N ALA A 21 31.14 -66.16 2.84
CA ALA A 21 30.54 -67.09 1.88
C ALA A 21 29.12 -67.48 2.30
N ALA A 22 28.95 -67.93 3.55
CA ALA A 22 27.63 -68.26 4.10
C ALA A 22 26.68 -67.05 4.10
N ARG A 23 27.17 -65.86 4.45
CA ARG A 23 26.37 -64.62 4.38
C ARG A 23 25.99 -64.25 2.96
N SER A 24 26.91 -64.38 2.00
CA SER A 24 26.65 -64.11 0.57
C SER A 24 25.58 -65.02 -0.01
N GLU A 25 25.63 -66.32 0.30
CA GLU A 25 24.62 -67.30 -0.13
C GLU A 25 23.26 -66.99 0.49
N HIS A 26 23.22 -66.63 1.78
CA HIS A 26 21.97 -66.39 2.48
C HIS A 26 21.29 -65.06 2.11
N SER A 27 22.08 -64.00 1.85
CA SER A 27 21.57 -62.68 1.53
C SER A 27 21.56 -62.36 0.03
N ASN A 28 22.08 -63.26 -0.81
CA ASN A 28 22.31 -63.05 -2.24
C ASN A 28 23.12 -61.75 -2.54
N VAL A 29 24.10 -61.42 -1.68
CA VAL A 29 24.97 -60.24 -1.83
C VAL A 29 26.40 -60.73 -2.06
N PRO A 30 27.09 -60.34 -3.15
CA PRO A 30 28.44 -60.84 -3.45
C PRO A 30 29.42 -60.66 -2.28
N ILE A 31 30.23 -61.70 -2.03
CA ILE A 31 31.27 -61.74 -0.98
C ILE A 31 32.14 -60.48 -0.97
N SER A 32 32.59 -60.01 -2.14
CA SER A 32 33.41 -58.80 -2.28
C SER A 32 32.73 -57.55 -1.74
N THR A 33 31.40 -57.45 -1.90
CA THR A 33 30.60 -56.31 -1.42
C THR A 33 30.47 -56.33 0.10
N LEU A 34 30.34 -57.53 0.71
CA LEU A 34 30.32 -57.71 2.16
C LEU A 34 31.67 -57.37 2.80
N VAL A 35 32.77 -57.82 2.19
CA VAL A 35 34.14 -57.50 2.63
C VAL A 35 34.39 -55.99 2.53
N HIS A 36 34.04 -55.36 1.41
CA HIS A 36 34.15 -53.92 1.24
C HIS A 36 33.33 -53.16 2.30
N ARG A 37 32.10 -53.60 2.59
CA ARG A 37 31.24 -52.99 3.61
C ARG A 37 31.84 -53.10 5.01
N ARG A 38 32.35 -54.28 5.38
CA ARG A 38 33.00 -54.53 6.68
C ARG A 38 34.29 -53.73 6.84
N ASN A 39 35.02 -53.51 5.76
CA ASN A 39 36.21 -52.66 5.71
C ASN A 39 35.89 -51.15 5.64
N GLY A 40 34.63 -50.75 5.90
CA GLY A 40 34.22 -49.35 6.00
C GLY A 40 33.95 -48.65 4.67
N ARG A 41 33.97 -49.37 3.54
CA ARG A 41 33.63 -48.79 2.22
C ARG A 41 32.13 -48.54 2.14
N ARG A 42 31.76 -47.28 1.90
CA ARG A 42 30.37 -46.82 1.78
C ARG A 42 29.64 -47.40 0.59
N SER A 43 28.32 -47.34 0.58
CA SER A 43 27.52 -47.93 -0.50
C SER A 43 27.55 -47.01 -1.67
N ARG A 44 27.33 -47.55 -2.87
CA ARG A 44 27.22 -46.72 -4.06
C ARG A 44 26.12 -45.68 -3.87
N GLU A 45 25.03 -46.06 -3.21
CA GLU A 45 23.93 -45.17 -2.85
C GLU A 45 24.34 -44.09 -1.84
N GLU A 46 25.00 -44.46 -0.74
CA GLU A 46 25.49 -43.50 0.27
C GLU A 46 26.54 -42.53 -0.32
N GLN A 47 27.42 -43.05 -1.18
CA GLN A 47 28.42 -42.26 -1.87
C GLN A 47 27.75 -41.30 -2.87
N ALA A 48 26.75 -41.77 -3.61
CA ALA A 48 25.97 -40.94 -4.53
C ALA A 48 25.21 -39.84 -3.78
N GLN A 49 24.54 -40.17 -2.67
CA GLN A 49 23.86 -39.19 -1.81
C GLN A 49 24.82 -38.13 -1.27
N ARG A 50 26.03 -38.53 -0.86
CA ARG A 50 27.05 -37.58 -0.39
C ARG A 50 27.58 -36.66 -1.49
N GLN A 51 27.54 -37.11 -2.74
CA GLN A 51 27.98 -36.34 -3.91
C GLN A 51 26.85 -35.47 -4.50
N GLN A 52 25.63 -35.55 -3.96
CA GLN A 52 24.55 -34.65 -4.36
C GLN A 52 24.86 -33.20 -3.97
N TYR A 53 24.29 -32.27 -4.75
CA TYR A 53 24.46 -30.85 -4.54
C TYR A 53 23.81 -30.37 -3.23
N LEU A 54 22.57 -30.83 -3.01
CA LEU A 54 21.84 -30.67 -1.77
C LEU A 54 21.88 -31.99 -0.99
N ASN A 55 21.90 -31.91 0.33
CA ASN A 55 21.74 -33.10 1.18
C ASN A 55 20.26 -33.53 1.23
N ARG A 56 19.99 -34.70 1.83
CA ARG A 56 18.64 -35.28 1.86
C ARG A 56 17.58 -34.38 2.50
N GLU A 57 17.93 -33.71 3.60
CA GLU A 57 16.99 -32.84 4.32
C GLU A 57 16.77 -31.52 3.56
N GLU A 58 17.80 -30.99 2.90
CA GLU A 58 17.70 -29.84 2.01
C GLU A 58 16.86 -30.14 0.76
N GLU A 59 17.06 -31.30 0.11
CA GLU A 59 16.21 -31.72 -1.01
C GLU A 59 14.75 -31.86 -0.55
N LYS A 60 14.51 -32.48 0.61
CA LYS A 60 13.17 -32.62 1.20
C LYS A 60 12.52 -31.26 1.48
N ALA A 61 13.26 -30.30 2.03
CA ALA A 61 12.77 -28.94 2.26
C ALA A 61 12.43 -28.23 0.95
N LEU A 62 13.27 -28.38 -0.09
CA LEU A 62 13.00 -27.82 -1.41
C LEU A 62 11.76 -28.44 -2.06
N VAL A 63 11.56 -29.76 -1.94
CA VAL A 63 10.34 -30.44 -2.42
C VAL A 63 9.11 -29.89 -1.71
N GLN A 64 9.14 -29.82 -0.38
CA GLN A 64 8.02 -29.28 0.41
C GLN A 64 7.70 -27.84 0.01
N PHE A 65 8.72 -27.00 -0.18
CA PHE A 65 8.54 -25.64 -0.67
C PHE A 65 7.89 -25.60 -2.06
N LEU A 66 8.35 -26.42 -3.01
CA LEU A 66 7.79 -26.45 -4.37
C LEU A 66 6.32 -26.91 -4.38
N LEU A 67 5.98 -27.91 -3.57
CA LEU A 67 4.61 -28.38 -3.41
C LEU A 67 3.73 -27.31 -2.77
N LEU A 68 4.20 -26.69 -1.68
CA LEU A 68 3.48 -25.61 -1.01
C LEU A 68 3.21 -24.44 -1.96
N MET A 69 4.24 -23.97 -2.66
CA MET A 69 4.10 -22.87 -3.61
C MET A 69 3.15 -23.23 -4.76
N SER A 70 3.20 -24.46 -5.28
CA SER A 70 2.25 -24.93 -6.30
C SER A 70 0.80 -24.90 -5.79
N ASN A 71 0.57 -25.39 -4.57
CA ASN A 71 -0.76 -25.43 -3.97
C ASN A 71 -1.29 -24.02 -3.69
N LEU A 72 -0.43 -23.09 -3.27
CA LEU A 72 -0.77 -21.68 -3.03
C LEU A 72 -0.93 -20.85 -4.31
N GLY A 73 -0.97 -21.48 -5.49
CA GLY A 73 -1.19 -20.82 -6.77
C GLY A 73 0.06 -20.19 -7.39
N HIS A 74 1.25 -20.51 -6.88
CA HIS A 74 2.56 -20.02 -7.32
C HIS A 74 3.49 -21.16 -7.79
N PRO A 75 3.13 -21.95 -8.82
CA PRO A 75 3.99 -23.01 -9.30
C PRO A 75 5.34 -22.44 -9.81
N VAL A 76 6.42 -22.86 -9.16
CA VAL A 76 7.78 -22.38 -9.47
C VAL A 76 8.22 -22.90 -10.83
N ARG A 77 8.63 -22.00 -11.73
CA ARG A 77 9.14 -22.39 -13.06
C ARG A 77 10.43 -23.21 -12.92
N ILE A 78 10.57 -24.26 -13.73
CA ILE A 78 11.73 -25.17 -13.71
C ILE A 78 13.08 -24.43 -13.78
N LYS A 79 13.15 -23.34 -14.55
CA LYS A 79 14.36 -22.51 -14.68
C LYS A 79 14.86 -21.92 -13.34
N PHE A 80 13.97 -21.74 -12.37
CA PHE A 80 14.25 -21.14 -11.06
C PHE A 80 14.69 -22.16 -10.02
N ILE A 81 14.34 -23.45 -10.18
CA ILE A 81 14.69 -24.53 -9.24
C ILE A 81 16.21 -24.59 -8.98
N ARG A 82 17.00 -24.39 -10.03
CA ARG A 82 18.48 -24.36 -9.94
C ARG A 82 19.00 -23.25 -9.03
N LEU A 83 18.32 -22.11 -9.01
CA LEU A 83 18.72 -20.93 -8.26
C LEU A 83 18.24 -21.03 -6.80
N LEU A 84 17.07 -21.61 -6.57
CA LEU A 84 16.63 -21.99 -5.22
C LEU A 84 17.60 -22.99 -4.56
N ALA A 85 18.01 -24.03 -5.29
CA ALA A 85 19.02 -24.97 -4.81
C ALA A 85 20.36 -24.27 -4.53
N TYR A 86 20.76 -23.32 -5.38
CA TYR A 86 21.96 -22.52 -5.14
C TYR A 86 21.84 -21.66 -3.87
N SER A 87 20.67 -21.05 -3.62
CA SER A 87 20.40 -20.26 -2.41
C SER A 87 20.57 -21.09 -1.14
N ILE A 88 19.98 -22.28 -1.09
CA ILE A 88 20.13 -23.23 0.03
C ILE A 88 21.61 -23.59 0.24
N ALA A 89 22.31 -23.96 -0.84
CA ALA A 89 23.72 -24.34 -0.75
C ALA A 89 24.62 -23.17 -0.28
N ARG A 90 24.30 -21.93 -0.65
CA ARG A 90 25.03 -20.73 -0.17
C ARG A 90 24.88 -20.55 1.33
N GLN A 91 23.69 -20.78 1.90
CA GLN A 91 23.45 -20.64 3.33
C GLN A 91 24.20 -21.69 4.16
N ARG A 92 24.53 -22.86 3.57
CA ARG A 92 25.39 -23.87 4.21
C ARG A 92 26.87 -23.47 4.30
N SER A 93 27.35 -22.57 3.45
CA SER A 93 28.79 -22.28 3.37
C SER A 93 29.25 -21.30 4.46
N THR A 94 30.04 -21.79 5.41
CA THR A 94 30.79 -20.96 6.37
C THR A 94 32.19 -20.58 5.87
N LYS A 95 32.59 -21.00 4.66
CA LYS A 95 33.93 -20.77 4.10
C LYS A 95 33.91 -19.94 2.81
N THR A 96 35.00 -19.19 2.65
CA THR A 96 35.42 -18.30 1.56
C THR A 96 35.51 -18.91 0.15
N GLN A 97 35.02 -20.14 -0.08
CA GLN A 97 35.00 -20.73 -1.42
C GLN A 97 33.64 -20.49 -2.10
N PRO A 98 33.63 -19.90 -3.31
CA PRO A 98 32.39 -19.67 -4.05
C PRO A 98 31.81 -21.01 -4.51
N ILE A 99 30.66 -21.38 -3.92
CA ILE A 99 29.84 -22.48 -4.43
C ILE A 99 29.34 -22.06 -5.83
N LYS A 100 29.49 -22.93 -6.82
CA LYS A 100 28.95 -22.69 -8.16
C LYS A 100 27.47 -23.10 -8.20
N PRO A 101 26.62 -22.43 -8.99
CA PRO A 101 25.25 -22.87 -9.19
C PRO A 101 25.21 -24.28 -9.82
N PRO A 102 24.17 -25.08 -9.56
CA PRO A 102 24.04 -26.40 -10.17
C PRO A 102 24.06 -26.35 -11.70
N GLY A 103 24.40 -27.47 -12.34
CA GLY A 103 24.37 -27.60 -13.80
C GLY A 103 22.93 -27.50 -14.37
N LYS A 104 22.82 -27.19 -15.67
CA LYS A 104 21.52 -27.02 -16.37
C LYS A 104 20.59 -28.25 -16.29
N ASN A 105 21.16 -29.45 -16.17
CA ASN A 105 20.42 -30.72 -16.10
C ASN A 105 20.01 -31.09 -14.67
N TRP A 106 20.48 -30.35 -13.65
CA TRP A 106 20.20 -30.66 -12.25
C TRP A 106 18.69 -30.68 -11.92
N PRO A 107 17.85 -29.74 -12.39
CA PRO A 107 16.41 -29.78 -12.13
C PRO A 107 15.72 -31.03 -12.72
N LYS A 108 16.18 -31.53 -13.87
CA LYS A 108 15.66 -32.77 -14.46
C LYS A 108 15.99 -33.97 -13.57
N ALA A 109 17.25 -34.10 -13.17
CA ALA A 109 17.67 -35.17 -12.28
C ALA A 109 17.01 -35.07 -10.89
N PHE A 110 16.75 -33.86 -10.40
CA PHE A 110 16.00 -33.63 -9.16
C PHE A 110 14.55 -34.13 -9.28
N ALA A 111 13.84 -33.79 -10.36
CA ALA A 111 12.50 -34.30 -10.60
C ALA A 111 12.46 -35.83 -10.77
N GLU A 112 13.48 -36.44 -11.37
CA GLU A 112 13.60 -37.91 -11.47
C GLU A 112 13.78 -38.60 -10.11
N ARG A 113 14.40 -37.91 -9.13
CA ARG A 113 14.57 -38.43 -7.76
C ARG A 113 13.33 -38.26 -6.88
N HIS A 114 12.44 -37.34 -7.24
CA HIS A 114 11.27 -36.94 -6.46
C HIS A 114 10.00 -37.15 -7.28
N PRO A 115 9.47 -38.39 -7.37
CA PRO A 115 8.28 -38.70 -8.17
C PRO A 115 7.02 -37.94 -7.72
N GLU A 116 7.01 -37.39 -6.50
CA GLU A 116 6.00 -36.45 -6.02
C GLU A 116 5.95 -35.12 -6.80
N LEU A 117 7.00 -34.78 -7.56
CA LEU A 117 7.07 -33.61 -8.42
C LEU A 117 6.97 -34.01 -9.89
N GLN A 118 6.03 -33.40 -10.62
CA GLN A 118 5.88 -33.62 -12.05
C GLN A 118 6.00 -32.32 -12.83
N ALA A 119 6.90 -32.29 -13.83
CA ALA A 119 6.99 -31.19 -14.77
C ALA A 119 5.76 -31.16 -15.70
N ARG A 120 4.95 -30.10 -15.62
CA ARG A 120 3.79 -29.88 -16.50
C ARG A 120 3.90 -28.55 -17.23
N LYS A 121 3.41 -28.50 -18.47
CA LYS A 121 3.21 -27.24 -19.20
C LYS A 121 1.85 -26.67 -18.81
N VAL A 122 1.84 -25.63 -17.99
CA VAL A 122 0.62 -24.90 -17.65
C VAL A 122 0.34 -23.87 -18.75
N LYS A 123 -0.82 -23.96 -19.41
CA LYS A 123 -1.25 -22.97 -20.39
C LYS A 123 -1.94 -21.81 -19.67
N SER A 124 -1.63 -20.58 -20.07
CA SER A 124 -2.45 -19.41 -19.72
C SER A 124 -3.81 -19.57 -20.41
N ILE A 125 -4.90 -19.62 -19.64
CA ILE A 125 -6.26 -19.73 -20.16
C ILE A 125 -6.89 -18.34 -20.23
N ASP A 126 -7.59 -18.07 -21.34
CA ASP A 126 -8.36 -16.84 -21.53
C ASP A 126 -9.58 -16.83 -20.59
N TRP A 127 -9.74 -15.69 -19.93
CA TRP A 127 -10.35 -15.56 -18.62
C TRP A 127 -11.89 -15.66 -18.63
N LYS A 128 -12.56 -15.27 -19.73
CA LYS A 128 -14.03 -15.24 -19.85
C LYS A 128 -14.71 -16.63 -19.80
N ARG A 129 -13.95 -17.73 -19.79
CA ARG A 129 -14.50 -19.10 -19.91
C ARG A 129 -14.83 -19.79 -18.59
N HIS A 130 -14.57 -19.17 -17.43
CA HIS A 130 -14.53 -19.89 -16.15
C HIS A 130 -15.51 -19.43 -15.05
N GLU A 131 -16.49 -18.57 -15.35
CA GLU A 131 -17.53 -18.16 -14.38
C GLU A 131 -18.30 -19.36 -13.80
N ASN A 132 -18.39 -20.48 -14.55
CA ASN A 132 -19.14 -21.67 -14.14
C ASN A 132 -18.48 -22.55 -13.05
N ASN A 133 -17.29 -22.22 -12.53
CA ASN A 133 -16.63 -23.03 -11.47
C ASN A 133 -15.92 -22.20 -10.39
N VAL A 134 -16.44 -21.02 -10.05
CA VAL A 134 -15.88 -20.16 -8.98
C VAL A 134 -15.99 -20.82 -7.61
N TYR A 135 -17.07 -21.56 -7.34
CA TYR A 135 -17.28 -22.25 -6.07
C TYR A 135 -16.18 -23.29 -5.79
N GLY A 136 -15.95 -24.22 -6.72
CA GLY A 136 -14.93 -25.28 -6.54
C GLY A 136 -13.53 -24.73 -6.32
N LYS A 137 -13.15 -23.67 -7.04
CA LYS A 137 -11.86 -22.98 -6.87
C LYS A 137 -11.69 -22.37 -5.48
N ILE A 138 -12.75 -21.74 -4.96
CA ILE A 138 -12.72 -21.11 -3.65
C ILE A 138 -12.64 -22.17 -2.55
N VAL A 139 -13.36 -23.29 -2.70
CA VAL A 139 -13.28 -24.43 -1.76
C VAL A 139 -11.86 -25.01 -1.74
N GLU A 140 -11.32 -25.39 -2.89
CA GLU A 140 -9.96 -25.95 -2.99
C GLU A 140 -8.91 -24.99 -2.40
N TRP A 141 -9.06 -23.69 -2.66
CA TRP A 141 -8.17 -22.70 -2.10
C TRP A 141 -8.29 -22.56 -0.58
N PHE A 142 -9.52 -22.59 -0.04
CA PHE A 142 -9.72 -22.59 1.41
C PHE A 142 -9.14 -23.84 2.07
N ASP A 143 -9.23 -25.01 1.44
CA ASP A 143 -8.62 -26.25 1.95
C ASP A 143 -7.09 -26.12 2.04
N ILE A 144 -6.47 -25.49 1.05
CA ILE A 144 -5.02 -25.29 1.00
C ILE A 144 -4.57 -24.21 1.98
N ILE A 145 -5.15 -23.01 1.92
CA ILE A 145 -4.74 -21.90 2.79
C ILE A 145 -5.11 -22.18 4.24
N GLY A 146 -6.18 -22.94 4.50
CA GLY A 146 -6.58 -23.37 5.82
C GLY A 146 -5.48 -24.16 6.53
N GLN A 147 -4.78 -25.05 5.82
CA GLN A 147 -3.64 -25.80 6.38
C GLN A 147 -2.50 -24.86 6.82
N VAL A 148 -2.23 -23.80 6.06
CA VAL A 148 -1.21 -22.79 6.39
C VAL A 148 -1.65 -21.93 7.59
N LEU A 149 -2.90 -21.48 7.59
CA LEU A 149 -3.43 -20.58 8.63
C LEU A 149 -3.68 -21.29 9.97
N GLN A 150 -3.87 -22.61 9.95
CA GLN A 150 -4.06 -23.43 11.15
C GLN A 150 -2.73 -23.95 11.73
N ASP A 151 -1.60 -23.74 11.06
CA ASP A 151 -0.28 -24.07 11.61
C ASP A 151 -0.03 -23.26 12.91
N PRO A 152 0.23 -23.90 14.06
CA PRO A 152 0.51 -23.21 15.32
C PRO A 152 1.71 -22.25 15.26
N ALA A 153 2.63 -22.41 14.30
CA ALA A 153 3.74 -21.50 14.08
C ALA A 153 3.28 -20.17 13.45
N VAL A 154 2.17 -20.17 12.70
CA VAL A 154 1.61 -18.98 12.05
C VAL A 154 0.73 -18.23 13.05
N LEU A 155 1.27 -17.12 13.57
CA LEU A 155 0.49 -16.23 14.43
C LEU A 155 -0.46 -15.36 13.59
N PRO A 156 -1.67 -15.06 14.09
CA PRO A 156 -2.61 -14.14 13.43
C PRO A 156 -2.00 -12.78 13.06
N GLU A 157 -1.16 -12.26 13.94
CA GLU A 157 -0.46 -11.00 13.73
C GLU A 157 0.64 -11.05 12.66
N ASN A 158 0.98 -12.25 12.19
CA ASN A 158 1.92 -12.50 11.11
C ASN A 158 1.20 -12.88 9.80
N VAL A 159 -0.13 -12.83 9.76
CA VAL A 159 -0.92 -13.02 8.55
C VAL A 159 -1.28 -11.66 7.99
N TYR A 160 -0.88 -11.40 6.76
CA TYR A 160 -1.01 -10.12 6.08
C TYR A 160 -1.73 -10.27 4.76
N ASN A 161 -2.48 -9.23 4.42
CA ASN A 161 -3.12 -9.06 3.15
C ASN A 161 -2.59 -7.78 2.49
N MET A 162 -2.15 -7.87 1.24
CA MET A 162 -1.64 -6.74 0.48
C MET A 162 -2.45 -6.60 -0.80
N ASP A 163 -2.76 -5.35 -1.13
CA ASP A 163 -3.47 -5.03 -2.36
C ASP A 163 -3.21 -3.60 -2.84
N GLU A 164 -3.50 -3.36 -4.12
CA GLU A 164 -3.38 -2.06 -4.76
C GLU A 164 -4.75 -1.42 -4.99
N THR A 165 -4.91 -0.16 -4.56
CA THR A 165 -6.09 0.64 -4.90
C THR A 165 -5.73 1.85 -5.73
N GLY A 166 -6.44 2.03 -6.85
CA GLY A 166 -6.42 3.26 -7.62
C GLY A 166 -7.22 4.36 -6.93
N VAL A 167 -6.56 5.50 -6.68
CA VAL A 167 -7.15 6.71 -6.09
C VAL A 167 -7.19 7.80 -7.15
N MET A 168 -8.39 8.19 -7.56
CA MET A 168 -8.58 9.23 -8.56
C MET A 168 -8.48 10.62 -7.92
N LEU A 169 -7.61 11.48 -8.46
CA LEU A 169 -7.33 12.79 -7.87
C LEU A 169 -8.55 13.72 -7.83
N SER A 170 -9.23 13.90 -8.97
CA SER A 170 -10.38 14.81 -9.11
C SER A 170 -11.56 14.10 -9.75
N MET A 171 -12.37 13.44 -8.91
CA MET A 171 -13.69 12.95 -9.29
C MET A 171 -14.67 13.22 -8.14
N LEU A 172 -15.44 14.30 -8.29
CA LEU A 172 -16.55 14.59 -7.40
C LEU A 172 -17.71 13.68 -7.81
N GLY A 173 -18.15 12.82 -6.89
CA GLY A 173 -19.34 11.99 -7.07
C GLY A 173 -20.62 12.80 -6.84
N SER A 174 -21.77 12.14 -6.99
CA SER A 174 -23.05 12.72 -6.55
C SER A 174 -23.05 12.91 -5.02
N VAL A 175 -23.56 14.05 -4.57
CA VAL A 175 -23.70 14.37 -3.14
C VAL A 175 -25.16 14.71 -2.87
N LYS A 176 -25.70 14.22 -1.76
CA LYS A 176 -27.03 14.59 -1.31
C LYS A 176 -26.96 15.95 -0.61
N VAL A 177 -27.67 16.94 -1.15
CA VAL A 177 -27.68 18.32 -0.65
C VAL A 177 -29.10 18.80 -0.40
N LEU A 178 -29.26 19.76 0.51
CA LEU A 178 -30.50 20.52 0.67
C LEU A 178 -30.39 21.78 -0.19
N VAL A 179 -31.33 21.97 -1.10
CA VAL A 179 -31.45 23.16 -1.97
C VAL A 179 -32.82 23.79 -1.78
N GLY A 180 -33.00 25.02 -2.26
CA GLY A 180 -34.32 25.65 -2.27
C GLY A 180 -35.34 24.77 -3.00
N LYS A 181 -36.59 24.74 -2.52
CA LYS A 181 -37.65 23.87 -3.07
C LYS A 181 -37.81 24.01 -4.59
N ASP A 182 -37.62 25.21 -5.10
CA ASP A 182 -37.79 25.55 -6.52
C ASP A 182 -36.50 25.40 -7.35
N ASP A 183 -35.38 25.02 -6.73
CA ASP A 183 -34.13 24.76 -7.44
C ASP A 183 -34.17 23.39 -8.13
N ARG A 184 -34.41 23.42 -9.44
CA ARG A 184 -34.51 22.21 -10.28
C ARG A 184 -33.15 21.71 -10.78
N ARG A 185 -32.03 22.36 -10.41
CA ARG A 185 -30.70 21.97 -10.89
C ARG A 185 -30.31 20.61 -10.30
N ASN A 186 -29.98 19.68 -11.18
CA ASN A 186 -29.50 18.34 -10.83
C ASN A 186 -28.01 18.14 -11.14
N TYR A 187 -27.27 19.24 -11.36
CA TYR A 187 -25.86 19.23 -11.71
C TYR A 187 -25.07 20.20 -10.82
N ARG A 188 -23.76 19.92 -10.69
CA ARG A 188 -22.79 20.76 -9.99
C ARG A 188 -21.55 20.91 -10.86
N GLY A 189 -20.99 22.12 -10.93
CA GLY A 189 -19.70 22.36 -11.57
C GLY A 189 -18.56 21.69 -10.80
N GLY A 190 -17.64 21.05 -11.50
CA GLY A 190 -16.47 20.42 -10.89
C GLY A 190 -15.32 20.32 -11.87
N GLY A 191 -14.11 20.68 -11.42
CA GLY A 191 -12.91 20.47 -12.21
C GLY A 191 -12.59 18.98 -12.32
N VAL A 192 -12.58 18.44 -13.54
CA VAL A 192 -12.30 17.02 -13.76
C VAL A 192 -10.85 16.83 -14.19
N LYS A 193 -10.06 16.17 -13.34
CA LYS A 193 -8.70 15.71 -13.65
C LYS A 193 -8.60 14.22 -13.37
N ARG A 194 -8.65 13.43 -14.45
CA ARG A 194 -8.60 11.96 -14.43
C ARG A 194 -7.19 11.43 -14.30
N THR A 195 -6.49 11.82 -13.23
CA THR A 195 -5.20 11.22 -12.88
C THR A 195 -5.41 10.24 -11.74
N MET A 196 -5.03 8.98 -11.96
CA MET A 196 -5.08 7.92 -10.95
C MET A 196 -3.70 7.80 -10.31
N ILE A 197 -3.67 7.69 -8.99
CA ILE A 197 -2.47 7.37 -8.21
C ILE A 197 -2.74 6.01 -7.57
N THR A 198 -1.76 5.12 -7.60
CA THR A 198 -1.91 3.80 -6.98
C THR A 198 -1.35 3.85 -5.57
N ALA A 199 -2.14 3.39 -4.60
CA ALA A 199 -1.68 3.15 -3.24
C ALA A 199 -1.59 1.64 -3.00
N VAL A 200 -0.42 1.17 -2.60
CA VAL A 200 -0.19 -0.20 -2.15
C VAL A 200 -0.36 -0.21 -0.64
N GLU A 201 -1.40 -0.88 -0.18
CA GLU A 201 -1.76 -0.98 1.24
C GLU A 201 -1.59 -2.42 1.71
N CYS A 202 -1.26 -2.58 2.99
CA CYS A 202 -1.13 -3.90 3.59
C CYS A 202 -1.64 -3.89 5.02
N VAL A 203 -2.46 -4.89 5.34
CA VAL A 203 -3.14 -5.01 6.63
C VAL A 203 -2.92 -6.40 7.22
N SER A 204 -2.74 -6.49 8.53
CA SER A 204 -2.63 -7.76 9.24
C SER A 204 -4.00 -8.26 9.71
N ALA A 205 -4.12 -9.57 9.94
CA ALA A 205 -5.34 -10.18 10.43
C ALA A 205 -5.74 -9.71 11.85
N ASP A 206 -4.77 -9.32 12.67
CA ASP A 206 -5.03 -8.74 13.99
C ASP A 206 -5.51 -7.26 13.94
N GLY A 207 -5.52 -6.65 12.75
CA GLY A 207 -6.14 -5.35 12.50
C GLY A 207 -5.16 -4.17 12.44
N ARG A 208 -3.88 -4.39 12.13
CA ARG A 208 -2.88 -3.34 11.95
C ARG A 208 -2.70 -3.03 10.47
N ALA A 209 -2.70 -1.75 10.11
CA ALA A 209 -2.22 -1.30 8.80
C ALA A 209 -0.71 -1.05 8.84
N LEU A 210 0.02 -1.53 7.83
CA LEU A 210 1.41 -1.17 7.58
C LEU A 210 1.48 0.18 6.87
N LEU A 211 2.60 0.89 6.90
CA LEU A 211 2.80 2.12 6.13
C LEU A 211 2.73 1.85 4.62
N PRO A 212 2.12 2.74 3.83
CA PRO A 212 1.84 2.49 2.43
C PRO A 212 3.03 2.78 1.51
N LEU A 213 2.94 2.26 0.29
CA LEU A 213 3.74 2.70 -0.85
C LEU A 213 2.84 3.40 -1.87
N ILE A 214 3.15 4.65 -2.20
CA ILE A 214 2.39 5.44 -3.18
C ILE A 214 3.12 5.46 -4.52
N VAL A 215 2.47 5.00 -5.59
CA VAL A 215 3.04 4.97 -6.94
C VAL A 215 2.51 6.14 -7.77
N TRP A 216 3.40 7.06 -8.12
CA TRP A 216 3.06 8.19 -8.98
C TRP A 216 3.09 7.79 -10.47
N PRO A 217 2.10 8.18 -11.29
CA PRO A 217 2.18 8.08 -12.75
C PRO A 217 3.20 9.11 -13.28
N ALA A 218 4.48 8.76 -13.27
CA ALA A 218 5.61 9.65 -13.53
C ALA A 218 6.90 8.87 -13.84
N SER A 219 7.94 9.59 -14.25
CA SER A 219 9.30 9.07 -14.45
C SER A 219 10.32 9.54 -13.41
N THR A 220 9.92 10.42 -12.48
CA THR A 220 10.78 11.03 -11.46
C THR A 220 9.99 11.42 -10.21
N HIS A 221 10.67 11.53 -9.07
CA HIS A 221 10.09 12.13 -7.87
C HIS A 221 10.14 13.66 -7.92
N ARG A 222 9.05 14.32 -7.52
CA ARG A 222 8.95 15.78 -7.42
C ARG A 222 8.75 16.24 -5.98
N SER A 223 9.45 17.31 -5.61
CA SER A 223 9.39 17.92 -4.28
C SER A 223 8.00 18.37 -3.85
N ASN A 224 7.17 18.82 -4.79
CA ASN A 224 5.86 19.37 -4.49
C ASN A 224 4.76 18.29 -4.38
N TRP A 225 5.06 16.99 -4.53
CA TRP A 225 4.06 15.93 -4.34
C TRP A 225 3.94 15.43 -2.90
N THR A 226 4.98 15.65 -2.10
CA THR A 226 5.10 15.24 -0.70
C THR A 226 5.32 16.45 0.21
N THR A 227 4.39 17.41 0.16
CA THR A 227 4.44 18.61 1.03
C THR A 227 3.79 18.39 2.39
N HIS A 228 2.93 17.38 2.50
CA HIS A 228 2.37 16.95 3.78
C HIS A 228 3.27 15.90 4.43
N GLU A 229 3.53 16.05 5.72
CA GLU A 229 4.38 15.16 6.49
C GLU A 229 3.78 13.75 6.52
N THR A 230 4.57 12.78 6.07
CA THR A 230 4.15 11.37 5.93
C THR A 230 5.32 10.46 6.32
N PRO A 231 5.79 10.55 7.57
CA PRO A 231 6.99 9.83 8.01
C PRO A 231 6.84 8.32 7.80
N GLY A 232 7.91 7.70 7.30
CA GLY A 232 8.02 6.28 6.98
C GLY A 232 7.22 5.81 5.75
N TRP A 233 6.45 6.69 5.09
CA TRP A 233 5.81 6.33 3.84
C TRP A 233 6.84 6.18 2.74
N HIS A 234 6.53 5.31 1.78
CA HIS A 234 7.37 5.13 0.61
C HIS A 234 6.67 5.63 -0.64
N TYR A 235 7.47 6.07 -1.60
CA TYR A 235 7.01 6.63 -2.85
C TYR A 235 7.73 5.95 -4.00
N ALA A 236 6.98 5.50 -4.99
CA ALA A 236 7.48 4.97 -6.24
C ALA A 236 7.03 5.81 -7.44
N HIS A 237 7.63 5.58 -8.60
CA HIS A 237 7.12 6.11 -9.86
C HIS A 237 7.14 5.06 -10.99
N SER A 238 6.14 5.14 -11.86
CA SER A 238 6.06 4.38 -13.11
C SER A 238 5.33 5.21 -14.16
N GLU A 239 5.64 5.01 -15.44
CA GLU A 239 5.09 5.83 -16.52
C GLU A 239 3.56 5.80 -16.55
N ASN A 240 2.98 4.63 -16.28
CA ASN A 240 1.54 4.39 -16.26
C ASN A 240 0.91 4.52 -14.86
N GLY A 241 1.71 4.70 -13.80
CA GLY A 241 1.24 4.76 -12.40
C GLY A 241 0.87 3.41 -11.79
N TYR A 242 1.11 2.31 -12.50
CA TYR A 242 0.87 0.96 -12.00
C TYR A 242 2.13 0.35 -11.38
N ASN A 243 1.92 -0.69 -10.59
CA ASN A 243 2.99 -1.48 -10.00
C ASN A 243 3.72 -2.29 -11.10
N ASP A 244 4.98 -2.63 -10.85
CA ASP A 244 5.80 -3.49 -11.70
C ASP A 244 6.65 -4.44 -10.84
N SER A 245 7.27 -5.47 -11.44
CA SER A 245 8.13 -6.42 -10.72
C SER A 245 9.18 -5.76 -9.81
N LYS A 246 9.74 -4.62 -10.24
CA LYS A 246 10.79 -3.94 -9.48
C LYS A 246 10.20 -3.20 -8.29
N ILE A 247 9.09 -2.50 -8.47
CA ILE A 247 8.36 -1.85 -7.38
C ILE A 247 7.89 -2.89 -6.36
N ASN A 248 7.40 -4.06 -6.81
CA ASN A 248 7.01 -5.16 -5.95
C ASN A 248 8.15 -5.69 -5.06
N LEU A 249 9.34 -5.90 -5.65
CA LEU A 249 10.52 -6.31 -4.88
C LEU A 249 10.98 -5.22 -3.90
N GLU A 250 11.00 -3.96 -4.34
CA GLU A 250 11.33 -2.81 -3.48
C GLU A 250 10.31 -2.64 -2.35
N TRP A 251 9.03 -2.91 -2.60
CA TRP A 251 7.99 -2.92 -1.57
C TRP A 251 8.24 -4.02 -0.54
N LEU A 252 8.52 -5.25 -0.97
CA LEU A 252 8.83 -6.36 -0.04
C LEU A 252 10.05 -6.04 0.84
N THR A 253 11.11 -5.51 0.22
CA THR A 253 12.40 -5.26 0.87
C THR A 253 12.40 -4.01 1.76
N ARG A 254 11.74 -2.92 1.35
CA ARG A 254 11.78 -1.64 2.06
C ARG A 254 10.55 -1.37 2.92
N VAL A 255 9.41 -1.95 2.58
CA VAL A 255 8.14 -1.65 3.25
C VAL A 255 7.69 -2.83 4.10
N PHE A 256 7.53 -4.02 3.50
CA PHE A 256 6.96 -5.17 4.20
C PHE A 256 7.90 -5.78 5.23
N ASP A 257 9.12 -6.17 4.82
CA ASP A 257 10.05 -6.85 5.72
C ASP A 257 10.44 -5.99 6.93
N PRO A 258 10.85 -4.70 6.79
CA PRO A 258 11.24 -3.88 7.93
C PRO A 258 10.11 -3.67 8.94
N GLN A 259 8.86 -3.64 8.50
CA GLN A 259 7.71 -3.41 9.38
C GLN A 259 7.19 -4.67 10.08
N THR A 260 7.53 -5.86 9.57
CA THR A 260 6.94 -7.14 10.03
C THR A 260 7.96 -8.08 10.66
N ARG A 261 9.25 -8.01 10.28
CA ARG A 261 10.29 -8.96 10.68
C ARG A 261 10.50 -9.04 12.19
N ALA A 262 10.64 -7.89 12.85
CA ALA A 262 10.85 -7.84 14.29
C ALA A 262 9.65 -8.43 15.06
N ARG A 263 8.44 -8.14 14.60
CA ARG A 263 7.19 -8.66 15.19
C ARG A 263 7.09 -10.18 15.00
N ALA A 264 7.49 -10.68 13.84
CA ALA A 264 7.43 -12.11 13.56
C ALA A 264 8.38 -12.93 14.43
N ASN A 265 9.49 -12.34 14.91
CA ASN A 265 10.46 -12.97 15.80
C ASN A 265 10.89 -14.37 15.31
N GLY A 266 11.21 -14.47 14.01
CA GLY A 266 11.61 -15.73 13.36
C GLY A 266 10.46 -16.66 12.96
N LYS A 267 9.22 -16.41 13.40
CA LYS A 267 8.05 -17.18 12.99
C LYS A 267 7.64 -16.87 11.53
N PRO A 268 6.94 -17.80 10.85
CA PRO A 268 6.48 -17.58 9.49
C PRO A 268 5.53 -16.38 9.37
N ARG A 269 5.66 -15.64 8.27
CA ARG A 269 4.76 -14.55 7.89
C ARG A 269 3.99 -14.96 6.64
N VAL A 270 2.67 -14.95 6.70
CA VAL A 270 1.82 -15.26 5.54
C VAL A 270 1.46 -13.95 4.84
N LEU A 271 1.71 -13.85 3.54
CA LEU A 271 1.35 -12.70 2.72
C LEU A 271 0.38 -13.13 1.62
N ILE A 272 -0.87 -12.68 1.74
CA ILE A 272 -1.96 -12.98 0.81
C ILE A 272 -2.13 -11.80 -0.15
N CYS A 273 -2.11 -12.04 -1.46
CA CYS A 273 -2.15 -11.00 -2.48
C CYS A 273 -2.60 -11.52 -3.86
N ASP A 274 -3.15 -10.64 -4.70
CA ASP A 274 -3.53 -10.93 -6.10
C ASP A 274 -2.53 -10.33 -7.12
N GLY A 275 -1.93 -9.18 -6.80
CA GLY A 275 -1.16 -8.33 -7.72
C GLY A 275 0.21 -8.87 -8.19
N PHE A 276 0.74 -9.96 -7.63
CA PHE A 276 2.04 -10.51 -8.06
C PHE A 276 1.96 -11.36 -9.34
N GLY A 277 0.75 -11.71 -9.79
CA GLY A 277 0.50 -12.77 -10.76
C GLY A 277 1.10 -12.62 -12.17
N SER A 278 1.53 -11.42 -12.57
CA SER A 278 2.23 -11.14 -13.83
C SER A 278 3.75 -10.92 -13.66
N HIS A 279 4.23 -10.84 -12.42
CA HIS A 279 5.52 -10.24 -12.07
C HIS A 279 6.35 -11.07 -11.08
N GLU A 280 5.99 -12.35 -10.83
CA GLU A 280 6.80 -13.31 -10.08
C GLU A 280 8.19 -13.47 -10.71
N THR A 281 9.13 -12.68 -10.19
CA THR A 281 10.54 -12.84 -10.49
C THR A 281 11.17 -13.76 -9.45
N LEU A 282 12.30 -14.35 -9.84
CA LEU A 282 13.06 -15.21 -8.93
C LEU A 282 13.46 -14.46 -7.66
N GLU A 283 13.82 -13.19 -7.79
CA GLU A 283 14.29 -12.35 -6.70
C GLU A 283 13.22 -12.22 -5.61
N ILE A 284 11.94 -12.14 -5.99
CA ILE A 284 10.82 -12.12 -5.03
C ILE A 284 10.72 -13.46 -4.30
N LEU A 285 10.77 -14.58 -5.02
CA LEU A 285 10.68 -15.92 -4.42
C LEU A 285 11.87 -16.21 -3.49
N GLU A 286 13.09 -15.85 -3.90
CA GLU A 286 14.30 -15.99 -3.09
C GLU A 286 14.23 -15.11 -1.85
N PHE A 287 13.74 -13.88 -1.98
CA PHE A 287 13.55 -12.97 -0.85
C PHE A 287 12.53 -13.53 0.14
N CYS A 288 11.37 -13.99 -0.34
CA CYS A 288 10.34 -14.58 0.52
C CYS A 288 10.86 -15.82 1.25
N LEU A 289 11.53 -16.73 0.54
CA LEU A 289 12.12 -17.93 1.12
C LEU A 289 13.16 -17.59 2.20
N THR A 290 14.07 -16.67 1.91
CA THR A 290 15.15 -16.27 2.85
C THR A 290 14.60 -15.59 4.10
N ASN A 291 13.46 -14.93 4.00
CA ASN A 291 12.87 -14.16 5.10
C ASN A 291 11.68 -14.87 5.78
N ASN A 292 11.48 -16.17 5.54
CA ASN A 292 10.37 -16.94 6.11
C ASN A 292 8.99 -16.30 5.84
N ILE A 293 8.79 -15.87 4.59
CA ILE A 293 7.53 -15.29 4.10
C ILE A 293 6.86 -16.33 3.18
N ILE A 294 5.66 -16.73 3.54
CA ILE A 294 4.80 -17.63 2.76
C ILE A 294 3.91 -16.75 1.87
N LEU A 295 4.17 -16.78 0.56
CA LEU A 295 3.38 -16.02 -0.40
C LEU A 295 2.16 -16.84 -0.85
N CYS A 296 0.97 -16.29 -0.68
CA CYS A 296 -0.30 -16.92 -1.01
C CYS A 296 -1.03 -16.11 -2.08
N ARG A 297 -1.31 -16.73 -3.23
CA ARG A 297 -2.10 -16.10 -4.28
C ARG A 297 -3.58 -16.26 -4.01
N LEU A 298 -4.35 -15.21 -4.23
CA LEU A 298 -5.79 -15.36 -4.36
C LEU A 298 -6.14 -16.11 -5.66
N PRO A 299 -7.17 -16.97 -5.65
CA PRO A 299 -7.71 -17.51 -6.89
C PRO A 299 -8.16 -16.34 -7.76
N SER A 300 -7.87 -16.42 -9.05
CA SER A 300 -8.22 -15.35 -9.96
C SER A 300 -9.70 -14.99 -9.93
N HIS A 301 -10.00 -13.69 -9.96
CA HIS A 301 -11.36 -13.10 -9.91
C HIS A 301 -12.20 -13.55 -8.73
N THR A 302 -11.52 -13.65 -7.58
CA THR A 302 -12.18 -13.84 -6.30
C THR A 302 -11.86 -12.69 -5.35
N SER A 303 -11.15 -11.65 -5.80
CA SER A 303 -10.69 -10.53 -4.98
C SER A 303 -11.87 -9.84 -4.27
N HIS A 304 -12.98 -9.62 -4.98
CA HIS A 304 -14.23 -9.10 -4.39
C HIS A 304 -14.87 -9.98 -3.29
N LYS A 305 -14.34 -11.19 -3.04
CA LYS A 305 -14.80 -12.12 -2.00
C LYS A 305 -13.71 -12.50 -1.00
N LEU A 306 -12.47 -12.61 -1.45
CA LEU A 306 -11.35 -13.20 -0.71
C LEU A 306 -10.23 -12.19 -0.38
N GLN A 307 -10.32 -10.94 -0.84
CA GLN A 307 -9.34 -9.89 -0.60
C GLN A 307 -9.79 -8.99 0.57
N PRO A 308 -9.25 -9.16 1.80
CA PRO A 308 -9.60 -8.34 2.97
C PRO A 308 -9.57 -6.84 2.71
N CYS A 309 -8.56 -6.35 1.98
CA CYS A 309 -8.45 -4.94 1.60
C CYS A 309 -9.67 -4.43 0.81
N ASP A 310 -10.09 -5.16 -0.23
CA ASP A 310 -11.25 -4.81 -1.06
C ASP A 310 -12.58 -4.89 -0.30
N VAL A 311 -12.78 -5.99 0.44
CA VAL A 311 -14.04 -6.27 1.15
C VAL A 311 -14.22 -5.38 2.38
N GLY A 312 -13.11 -4.93 2.99
CA GLY A 312 -13.12 -4.11 4.20
C GLY A 312 -12.76 -2.65 3.94
N PRO A 313 -11.49 -2.25 4.16
CA PRO A 313 -11.11 -0.85 4.31
C PRO A 313 -11.10 -0.01 3.02
N PHE A 314 -11.06 -0.60 1.82
CA PHE A 314 -10.92 0.18 0.58
C PHE A 314 -12.16 1.00 0.20
N ALA A 315 -13.37 0.49 0.45
CA ALA A 315 -14.58 1.27 0.21
C ALA A 315 -14.72 2.48 1.17
N PRO A 316 -14.53 2.32 2.50
CA PRO A 316 -14.38 3.44 3.42
C PRO A 316 -13.28 4.41 3.03
N LEU A 317 -12.12 3.93 2.58
CA LEU A 317 -10.98 4.75 2.16
C LEU A 317 -11.35 5.64 0.97
N LYS A 318 -11.93 5.06 -0.08
CA LYS A 318 -12.41 5.81 -1.25
C LYS A 318 -13.49 6.83 -0.87
N THR A 319 -14.28 6.56 0.16
CA THR A 319 -15.30 7.49 0.68
C THR A 319 -14.66 8.64 1.44
N ALA A 320 -13.81 8.34 2.43
CA ALA A 320 -13.09 9.34 3.20
C ALA A 320 -12.22 10.24 2.31
N TYR A 321 -11.56 9.70 1.29
CA TYR A 321 -10.79 10.49 0.33
C TYR A 321 -11.69 11.44 -0.48
N ARG A 322 -12.85 10.97 -0.95
CA ARG A 322 -13.84 11.83 -1.64
C ARG A 322 -14.32 12.96 -0.73
N ASP A 323 -14.52 12.69 0.55
CA ASP A 323 -14.91 13.71 1.53
C ASP A 323 -13.81 14.77 1.72
N GLN A 324 -12.53 14.37 1.71
CA GLN A 324 -11.41 15.33 1.75
C GLN A 324 -11.35 16.17 0.47
N VAL A 325 -11.56 15.57 -0.71
CA VAL A 325 -11.63 16.30 -1.99
C VAL A 325 -12.79 17.29 -1.99
N GLU A 326 -13.97 16.88 -1.54
CA GLU A 326 -15.15 17.73 -1.41
C GLU A 326 -14.90 18.89 -0.45
N ARG A 327 -14.27 18.61 0.69
CA ARG A 327 -13.85 19.63 1.65
C ARG A 327 -12.92 20.65 0.99
N LEU A 328 -11.95 20.21 0.19
CA LEU A 328 -11.04 21.10 -0.51
C LEU A 328 -11.77 21.97 -1.55
N ASN A 329 -12.73 21.39 -2.28
CA ASN A 329 -13.58 22.12 -3.24
C ASN A 329 -14.39 23.23 -2.56
N ARG A 330 -15.00 22.96 -1.39
CA ARG A 330 -15.69 23.98 -0.58
C ARG A 330 -14.78 25.12 -0.11
N GLY A 331 -13.46 24.92 -0.13
CA GLY A 331 -12.43 25.92 0.13
C GLY A 331 -12.02 26.76 -1.08
N GLY A 332 -12.62 26.55 -2.25
CA GLY A 332 -12.33 27.29 -3.48
C GLY A 332 -11.23 26.67 -4.34
N ILE A 333 -10.91 25.38 -4.15
CA ILE A 333 -9.94 24.66 -4.98
C ILE A 333 -10.69 23.63 -5.82
N ASP A 334 -10.90 23.96 -7.09
CA ASP A 334 -11.73 23.14 -7.98
C ASP A 334 -10.99 22.00 -8.67
N ILE A 335 -9.65 22.03 -8.69
CA ILE A 335 -8.81 21.03 -9.36
C ILE A 335 -7.78 20.47 -8.38
N VAL A 336 -7.87 19.17 -8.12
CA VAL A 336 -6.92 18.44 -7.29
C VAL A 336 -5.81 17.86 -8.17
N GLY A 337 -4.60 18.41 -8.01
CA GLY A 337 -3.34 17.88 -8.56
C GLY A 337 -2.61 16.92 -7.61
N LYS A 338 -1.49 16.34 -8.08
CA LYS A 338 -0.66 15.38 -7.31
C LYS A 338 -0.12 15.98 -6.01
N GLU A 339 0.15 17.28 -6.03
CA GLU A 339 0.61 18.06 -4.89
C GLU A 339 -0.37 18.12 -3.71
N HIS A 340 -1.65 17.79 -3.94
CA HIS A 340 -2.65 17.72 -2.87
C HIS A 340 -2.77 16.30 -2.29
N PHE A 341 -2.26 15.29 -2.98
CA PHE A 341 -2.59 13.89 -2.70
C PHE A 341 -2.24 13.49 -1.27
N THR A 342 -1.02 13.78 -0.82
CA THR A 342 -0.57 13.38 0.54
C THR A 342 -1.39 14.06 1.64
N TYR A 343 -1.75 15.34 1.46
CA TYR A 343 -2.60 16.09 2.39
C TYR A 343 -4.03 15.52 2.48
N LEU A 344 -4.57 14.99 1.38
CA LEU A 344 -5.92 14.42 1.34
C LEU A 344 -5.94 12.93 1.74
N TYR A 345 -4.94 12.17 1.30
CA TYR A 345 -4.88 10.72 1.48
C TYR A 345 -4.50 10.33 2.91
N SER A 346 -3.57 11.04 3.56
CA SER A 346 -3.17 10.77 4.95
C SER A 346 -4.37 10.75 5.93
N PRO A 347 -5.17 11.82 6.07
CA PRO A 347 -6.33 11.79 6.97
C PRO A 347 -7.45 10.83 6.52
N ALA A 348 -7.61 10.62 5.21
CA ALA A 348 -8.57 9.64 4.69
C ALA A 348 -8.17 8.22 5.08
N ARG A 349 -6.87 7.91 5.04
CA ARG A 349 -6.29 6.64 5.43
C ARG A 349 -6.50 6.38 6.92
N ASP A 350 -6.24 7.36 7.78
CA ASP A 350 -6.47 7.25 9.22
C ASP A 350 -7.94 6.99 9.57
N THR A 351 -8.85 7.61 8.81
CA THR A 351 -10.31 7.43 8.98
C THR A 351 -10.76 6.03 8.55
N ALA A 352 -10.15 5.47 7.50
CA ALA A 352 -10.62 4.24 6.86
C ALA A 352 -9.92 2.98 7.34
N LEU A 353 -8.61 2.99 7.51
CA LEU A 353 -7.79 1.83 7.89
C LEU A 353 -7.78 1.64 9.41
N THR A 354 -8.97 1.70 10.01
CA THR A 354 -9.15 1.44 11.44
C THR A 354 -9.08 -0.05 11.72
N LYS A 355 -8.66 -0.41 12.94
CA LYS A 355 -8.65 -1.79 13.42
C LYS A 355 -10.01 -2.49 13.26
N ARG A 356 -11.11 -1.75 13.43
CA ARG A 356 -12.48 -2.24 13.22
C ARG A 356 -12.73 -2.62 11.75
N ASN A 357 -12.45 -1.72 10.82
CA ASN A 357 -12.71 -1.95 9.39
C ASN A 357 -11.82 -3.06 8.82
N ILE A 358 -10.55 -3.11 9.24
CA ILE A 358 -9.61 -4.15 8.83
C ILE A 358 -10.12 -5.53 9.29
N ARG A 359 -10.41 -5.68 10.59
CA ARG A 359 -10.93 -6.94 11.13
C ARG A 359 -12.27 -7.34 10.50
N ALA A 360 -13.14 -6.38 10.21
CA ALA A 360 -14.38 -6.66 9.51
C ALA A 360 -14.12 -7.23 8.11
N GLY A 361 -13.16 -6.68 7.36
CA GLY A 361 -12.73 -7.21 6.06
C GLY A 361 -12.22 -8.66 6.17
N TRP A 362 -11.28 -8.93 7.08
CA TRP A 362 -10.77 -10.28 7.33
C TRP A 362 -11.84 -11.30 7.73
N ALA A 363 -12.79 -10.85 8.55
CA ALA A 363 -13.87 -11.70 9.02
C ALA A 363 -14.92 -11.94 7.94
N ALA A 364 -15.14 -10.99 7.02
CA ALA A 364 -16.03 -11.14 5.87
C ALA A 364 -15.45 -12.08 4.81
N THR A 365 -14.13 -12.07 4.60
CA THR A 365 -13.46 -12.98 3.65
C THR A 365 -13.26 -14.40 4.19
N GLY A 366 -13.71 -14.70 5.42
CA GLY A 366 -13.57 -16.02 6.04
C GLY A 366 -12.13 -16.43 6.36
N LEU A 367 -11.17 -15.51 6.26
CA LEU A 367 -9.75 -15.82 6.49
C LEU A 367 -9.36 -15.65 7.96
N TYR A 368 -9.96 -14.68 8.67
CA TYR A 368 -9.66 -14.50 10.09
C TYR A 368 -10.84 -13.90 10.89
N PRO A 369 -11.36 -14.62 11.91
CA PRO A 369 -11.11 -16.04 12.22
C PRO A 369 -11.41 -16.93 11.02
N PHE A 370 -10.63 -18.00 10.85
CA PHE A 370 -10.77 -18.89 9.70
C PHE A 370 -12.15 -19.57 9.70
N ASN A 371 -12.97 -19.21 8.70
CA ASN A 371 -14.33 -19.69 8.52
C ASN A 371 -14.76 -19.55 7.05
N PRO A 372 -14.43 -20.54 6.19
CA PRO A 372 -14.78 -20.54 4.77
C PRO A 372 -16.29 -20.39 4.49
N GLU A 373 -17.15 -20.91 5.38
CA GLU A 373 -18.61 -20.86 5.21
C GLU A 373 -19.16 -19.44 5.13
N ARG A 374 -18.46 -18.43 5.68
CA ARG A 374 -18.88 -17.03 5.53
C ARG A 374 -18.89 -16.56 4.08
N VAL A 375 -17.96 -17.04 3.26
CA VAL A 375 -17.88 -16.70 1.84
C VAL A 375 -18.71 -17.67 1.00
N LEU A 376 -18.69 -18.96 1.35
CA LEU A 376 -19.35 -20.00 0.56
C LEU A 376 -20.89 -19.91 0.60
N LYS A 377 -21.48 -19.31 1.64
CA LYS A 377 -22.94 -19.09 1.74
C LYS A 377 -23.47 -18.10 0.71
N ASP A 378 -22.69 -17.10 0.34
CA ASP A 378 -23.08 -16.03 -0.58
C ASP A 378 -22.79 -16.37 -2.06
N ILE A 379 -22.31 -17.59 -2.34
CA ILE A 379 -22.07 -18.09 -3.70
C ILE A 379 -23.24 -19.00 -4.10
N PRO A 380 -23.87 -18.78 -5.28
CA PRO A 380 -25.01 -19.59 -5.71
C PRO A 380 -24.68 -21.08 -5.71
N ARG A 381 -25.39 -21.85 -4.87
CA ARG A 381 -25.48 -23.32 -4.92
C ARG A 381 -26.70 -23.70 -5.79
N PRO A 382 -26.77 -24.89 -6.42
CA PRO A 382 -28.01 -25.38 -7.04
C PRO A 382 -29.17 -25.38 -6.01
N PRO A 383 -30.40 -25.04 -6.41
CA PRO A 383 -31.36 -24.37 -5.51
C PRO A 383 -32.13 -25.32 -4.58
N VAL A 384 -32.26 -24.91 -3.32
CA VAL A 384 -33.38 -25.24 -2.41
C VAL A 384 -33.75 -23.95 -1.66
N GLU A 385 -35.04 -23.62 -1.68
CA GLU A 385 -35.69 -22.42 -1.14
C GLU A 385 -35.98 -22.52 0.36
N VAL A 386 -35.76 -21.44 1.16
CA VAL A 386 -36.63 -21.02 2.30
C VAL A 386 -36.46 -19.50 2.55
N ILE A 387 -37.51 -18.87 3.10
CA ILE A 387 -37.87 -17.45 3.07
C ILE A 387 -38.23 -16.87 4.49
N PHE A 388 -37.78 -15.62 4.78
CA PHE A 388 -38.26 -14.51 5.68
C PHE A 388 -38.39 -14.66 7.24
N PRO A 389 -38.60 -13.56 8.05
CA PRO A 389 -38.15 -12.14 8.03
C PRO A 389 -37.69 -11.56 9.42
N GLU A 390 -37.43 -10.24 9.45
CA GLU A 390 -36.77 -9.37 10.44
C GLU A 390 -37.71 -8.64 11.46
N ALA A 391 -37.05 -7.96 12.42
CA ALA A 391 -37.42 -7.21 13.64
C ALA A 391 -38.58 -6.18 13.65
N THR A 392 -38.98 -5.72 14.87
CA THR A 392 -39.30 -4.28 15.13
C THR A 392 -39.29 -3.87 16.64
N LEU A 393 -39.19 -2.55 16.85
CA LEU A 393 -38.99 -1.70 18.04
C LEU A 393 -40.29 -1.11 18.65
N ALA A 394 -40.23 -0.55 19.89
CA ALA A 394 -40.76 0.78 20.34
C ALA A 394 -40.70 0.94 21.90
N SER A 395 -40.11 2.02 22.49
CA SER A 395 -40.67 3.32 23.03
C SER A 395 -41.53 3.18 24.34
N THR A 396 -41.51 4.01 25.42
CA THR A 396 -41.47 5.50 25.59
C THR A 396 -41.41 5.97 27.08
N SER A 397 -41.01 7.24 27.33
CA SER A 397 -41.32 8.19 28.46
C SER A 397 -40.73 7.95 29.87
N ALA A 398 -40.57 8.90 30.82
CA ALA A 398 -40.96 10.31 30.97
C ALA A 398 -39.94 11.05 31.91
N ALA A 399 -40.11 12.37 32.07
CA ALA A 399 -39.21 13.34 32.71
C ALA A 399 -39.32 13.46 34.24
N ASP A 400 -38.30 14.05 34.88
CA ASP A 400 -38.43 14.77 36.15
C ASP A 400 -37.44 15.95 36.26
N ILE A 401 -37.92 17.02 36.91
CA ILE A 401 -37.36 18.38 37.01
C ILE A 401 -36.58 18.56 38.32
N VAL A 402 -35.46 19.28 38.31
CA VAL A 402 -34.79 19.79 39.52
C VAL A 402 -34.52 21.30 39.38
N LEU A 403 -34.89 22.06 40.42
CA LEU A 403 -34.72 23.52 40.59
C LEU A 403 -33.24 23.93 40.68
N GLN A 404 -32.89 25.08 40.10
CA GLN A 404 -31.68 25.85 40.44
C GLN A 404 -32.00 27.34 40.64
N THR A 405 -31.34 27.91 41.65
CA THR A 405 -31.38 29.32 42.09
C THR A 405 -30.65 30.28 41.14
N PRO A 406 -31.04 31.57 41.08
CA PRO A 406 -30.55 32.51 40.07
C PRO A 406 -29.16 33.09 40.38
N ILE A 407 -28.33 33.19 39.34
CA ILE A 407 -27.07 33.96 39.31
C ILE A 407 -27.32 35.24 38.51
N THR A 408 -26.82 36.38 39.01
CA THR A 408 -26.88 37.72 38.41
C THR A 408 -26.17 37.77 37.04
N PRO A 409 -26.69 38.51 36.04
CA PRO A 409 -26.28 38.34 34.65
C PRO A 409 -25.00 39.08 34.28
N VAL A 410 -24.07 38.34 33.68
CA VAL A 410 -23.06 38.84 32.74
C VAL A 410 -23.72 38.94 31.36
N THR A 411 -23.38 39.94 30.55
CA THR A 411 -23.90 40.13 29.18
C THR A 411 -23.87 38.82 28.38
N PRO A 412 -25.03 38.28 27.93
CA PRO A 412 -25.07 36.97 27.30
C PRO A 412 -24.41 37.00 25.92
N VAL A 413 -23.42 36.11 25.72
CA VAL A 413 -22.69 35.93 24.44
C VAL A 413 -23.03 34.61 23.74
N THR A 414 -23.97 33.84 24.29
CA THR A 414 -24.45 32.54 23.78
C THR A 414 -25.98 32.51 23.73
N ALA A 415 -26.53 31.68 22.83
CA ALA A 415 -27.98 31.53 22.66
C ALA A 415 -28.67 30.94 23.90
N GLU A 416 -28.03 30.01 24.61
CA GLU A 416 -28.56 29.40 25.84
C GLU A 416 -28.65 30.41 27.00
N ALA A 417 -27.63 31.25 27.17
CA ALA A 417 -27.64 32.29 28.20
C ALA A 417 -28.73 33.35 27.92
N LEU A 418 -28.91 33.71 26.66
CA LEU A 418 -29.98 34.62 26.23
C LEU A 418 -31.37 34.00 26.40
N THR A 419 -31.51 32.69 26.11
CA THR A 419 -32.79 31.96 26.27
C THR A 419 -33.17 31.82 27.74
N SER A 420 -32.18 31.57 28.61
CA SER A 420 -32.38 31.51 30.06
C SER A 420 -32.80 32.87 30.62
N LEU A 421 -32.11 33.96 30.24
CA LEU A 421 -32.48 35.33 30.62
C LEU A 421 -33.88 35.71 30.12
N HIS A 422 -34.23 35.31 28.90
CA HIS A 422 -35.55 35.56 28.34
C HIS A 422 -36.65 34.80 29.07
N ASN A 423 -36.41 33.54 29.45
CA ASN A 423 -37.38 32.76 30.24
C ASN A 423 -37.65 33.39 31.60
N VAL A 424 -36.63 33.97 32.25
CA VAL A 424 -36.78 34.74 33.50
C VAL A 424 -37.64 35.98 33.28
N ILE A 425 -37.42 36.74 32.19
CA ILE A 425 -38.20 37.95 31.87
C ILE A 425 -39.66 37.61 31.51
N LYS A 426 -39.91 36.44 30.89
CA LYS A 426 -41.28 35.98 30.59
C LYS A 426 -42.10 35.65 31.85
N GLN A 427 -41.42 35.20 32.90
CA GLN A 427 -42.06 34.86 34.18
C GLN A 427 -42.36 36.09 35.04
N ASP A 428 -41.85 37.26 34.68
CA ASP A 428 -42.15 38.52 35.35
C ASP A 428 -43.54 39.05 34.93
N THR A 429 -44.47 39.11 35.89
CA THR A 429 -45.85 39.56 35.71
C THR A 429 -45.98 41.08 35.62
N ASN A 430 -44.93 41.85 35.93
CA ASN A 430 -44.97 43.32 35.95
C ASN A 430 -44.64 43.97 34.59
N VAL A 431 -44.28 43.18 33.58
CA VAL A 431 -43.88 43.69 32.26
C VAL A 431 -45.11 43.77 31.33
N PRO A 432 -45.45 44.95 30.76
CA PRO A 432 -46.54 45.07 29.79
C PRO A 432 -46.35 44.16 28.58
N ASP A 433 -47.45 43.59 28.06
CA ASP A 433 -47.40 42.62 26.95
C ASP A 433 -46.72 43.18 25.68
N GLU A 434 -46.88 44.47 25.40
CA GLU A 434 -46.22 45.13 24.28
C GLU A 434 -44.69 45.14 24.45
N THR A 435 -44.22 45.37 25.68
CA THR A 435 -42.80 45.32 26.06
C THR A 435 -42.27 43.89 25.99
N ARG A 436 -43.06 42.90 26.42
CA ARG A 436 -42.73 41.47 26.29
C ARG A 436 -42.57 41.05 24.82
N GLY A 437 -43.44 41.55 23.94
CA GLY A 437 -43.34 41.34 22.49
C GLY A 437 -42.09 41.97 21.87
N ARG A 438 -41.70 43.19 22.30
CA ARG A 438 -40.46 43.86 21.87
C ARG A 438 -39.21 43.12 22.33
N ILE A 439 -39.20 42.64 23.58
CA ILE A 439 -38.10 41.81 24.14
C ILE A 439 -37.99 40.49 23.38
N GLN A 440 -39.12 39.85 23.04
CA GLN A 440 -39.10 38.62 22.25
C GLN A 440 -38.50 38.82 20.85
N LYS A 441 -38.85 39.93 20.18
CA LYS A 441 -38.25 40.29 18.88
C LYS A 441 -36.73 40.51 19.00
N LEU A 442 -36.29 41.20 20.05
CA LEU A 442 -34.87 41.45 20.31
C LEU A 442 -34.10 40.15 20.62
N ALA A 443 -34.70 39.25 21.41
CA ALA A 443 -34.11 37.95 21.70
C ALA A 443 -34.01 37.07 20.44
N ASN A 444 -35.05 37.04 19.60
CA ASN A 444 -35.03 36.32 18.33
C ASN A 444 -33.93 36.87 17.41
N ALA A 445 -33.82 38.20 17.29
CA ALA A 445 -32.77 38.83 16.49
C ALA A 445 -31.37 38.47 17.01
N ALA A 446 -31.15 38.51 18.32
CA ALA A 446 -29.87 38.15 18.93
C ALA A 446 -29.54 36.66 18.78
N GLN A 447 -30.52 35.74 18.88
CA GLN A 447 -30.33 34.32 18.59
C GLN A 447 -29.90 34.08 17.14
N ILE A 448 -30.56 34.74 16.18
CA ILE A 448 -30.19 34.70 14.75
C ILE A 448 -28.75 35.20 14.57
N SER A 449 -28.41 36.37 15.13
CA SER A 449 -27.06 36.92 15.04
C SER A 449 -26.00 36.01 15.68
N PHE A 450 -26.31 35.31 16.77
CA PHE A 450 -25.39 34.33 17.37
C PHE A 450 -25.18 33.12 16.47
N ALA A 451 -26.25 32.59 15.86
CA ALA A 451 -26.15 31.48 14.92
C ALA A 451 -25.33 31.88 13.68
N GLU A 452 -25.63 33.02 13.07
CA GLU A 452 -24.88 33.57 11.94
C GLU A 452 -23.40 33.78 12.29
N ARG A 453 -23.12 34.36 13.46
CA ARG A 453 -21.75 34.57 13.93
C ARG A 453 -21.01 33.25 14.14
N ALA A 454 -21.67 32.22 14.66
CA ALA A 454 -21.07 30.89 14.81
C ALA A 454 -20.71 30.28 13.45
N LEU A 455 -21.66 30.31 12.50
CA LEU A 455 -21.45 29.82 11.13
C LEU A 455 -20.31 30.56 10.42
N LEU A 456 -20.27 31.90 10.52
CA LEU A 456 -19.21 32.72 9.93
C LEU A 456 -17.85 32.47 10.59
N LYS A 457 -17.79 32.31 11.91
CA LYS A 457 -16.54 31.97 12.63
C LYS A 457 -16.00 30.61 12.18
N ASP A 458 -16.86 29.61 12.06
CA ASP A 458 -16.45 28.29 11.58
C ASP A 458 -16.01 28.32 10.11
N ARG A 459 -16.72 29.08 9.27
CA ARG A 459 -16.32 29.31 7.87
C ARG A 459 -14.95 29.98 7.78
N ASN A 460 -14.70 31.02 8.58
CA ASN A 460 -13.42 31.72 8.62
C ASN A 460 -12.29 30.81 9.10
N ARG A 461 -12.50 30.03 10.17
CA ARG A 461 -11.54 29.04 10.67
C ARG A 461 -11.23 27.98 9.61
N PHE A 462 -12.26 27.52 8.91
CA PHE A 462 -12.13 26.56 7.82
C PHE A 462 -11.30 27.13 6.66
N LEU A 463 -11.65 28.32 6.15
CA LEU A 463 -10.92 28.99 5.06
C LEU A 463 -9.47 29.30 5.45
N PHE A 464 -9.23 29.70 6.70
CA PHE A 464 -7.88 29.93 7.22
C PHE A 464 -7.01 28.68 7.14
N LYS A 465 -7.55 27.50 7.53
CA LYS A 465 -6.83 26.22 7.42
C LYS A 465 -6.49 25.88 5.96
N ILE A 466 -7.45 26.02 5.05
CA ILE A 466 -7.23 25.75 3.61
C ILE A 466 -6.19 26.72 3.02
N ASN A 467 -6.26 28.00 3.38
CA ASN A 467 -5.30 29.00 2.89
C ASN A 467 -3.88 28.76 3.39
N ASN A 468 -3.70 28.33 4.65
CA ASN A 468 -2.38 28.01 5.18
C ASN A 468 -1.74 26.80 4.47
N GLU A 469 -2.54 25.76 4.21
CA GLU A 469 -2.12 24.60 3.42
C GLU A 469 -1.70 25.02 2.00
N ALA A 470 -2.55 25.82 1.33
CA ALA A 470 -2.28 26.30 -0.01
C ALA A 470 -1.02 27.18 -0.06
N LYS A 471 -0.77 27.98 0.98
CA LYS A 471 0.45 28.79 1.11
C LYS A 471 1.69 27.92 1.23
N ALA A 472 1.66 26.88 2.06
CA ALA A 472 2.76 25.92 2.18
C ALA A 472 3.08 25.26 0.84
N ARG A 473 2.07 24.80 0.10
CA ARG A 473 2.25 24.21 -1.24
C ARG A 473 2.76 25.19 -2.28
N ARG A 474 2.18 26.40 -2.37
CA ARG A 474 2.61 27.44 -3.33
C ARG A 474 4.05 27.89 -3.09
N SER A 475 4.52 27.86 -1.85
CA SER A 475 5.92 28.15 -1.52
C SER A 475 6.89 27.05 -1.98
N THR A 476 6.40 25.83 -2.23
CA THR A 476 7.22 24.69 -2.64
C THR A 476 7.37 24.64 -4.16
N ARG A 477 8.56 24.97 -4.67
CA ARG A 477 8.87 24.85 -6.11
C ARG A 477 8.87 23.37 -6.53
N SER A 478 8.34 23.07 -7.72
CA SER A 478 8.43 21.72 -8.31
C SER A 478 9.83 21.45 -8.85
N ILE A 479 10.59 20.59 -8.15
CA ILE A 479 11.96 20.23 -8.46
C ILE A 479 12.07 18.70 -8.51
N VAL A 480 12.91 18.18 -9.41
CA VAL A 480 13.22 16.74 -9.48
C VAL A 480 14.16 16.35 -8.32
N LEU A 481 13.67 15.50 -7.43
CA LEU A 481 14.41 15.04 -6.25
C LEU A 481 15.28 13.81 -6.52
N GLY A 482 14.85 12.93 -7.42
CA GLY A 482 15.58 11.71 -7.73
C GLY A 482 14.95 10.91 -8.87
N LYS A 483 15.75 9.98 -9.40
CA LYS A 483 15.34 8.97 -10.40
C LYS A 483 15.26 7.56 -9.81
N ALA A 484 15.60 7.39 -8.53
CA ALA A 484 15.43 6.11 -7.83
C ALA A 484 13.99 5.64 -7.99
N LYS A 485 13.78 4.32 -8.13
CA LYS A 485 12.47 3.76 -8.44
C LYS A 485 11.51 3.87 -7.25
N VAL A 486 12.04 3.69 -6.05
CA VAL A 486 11.37 3.85 -4.76
C VAL A 486 12.26 4.71 -3.84
N MET A 487 11.66 5.64 -3.10
CA MET A 487 12.30 6.48 -2.08
C MET A 487 11.38 6.57 -0.86
N SER A 488 11.94 6.57 0.35
CA SER A 488 11.17 6.90 1.55
C SER A 488 10.84 8.40 1.61
N PHE A 489 9.90 8.79 2.47
CA PHE A 489 9.66 10.21 2.77
C PHE A 489 10.93 10.90 3.26
N GLU A 490 11.71 10.23 4.11
CA GLU A 490 12.97 10.72 4.65
C GLU A 490 14.02 10.91 3.55
N ASP A 491 14.14 9.97 2.61
CA ASP A 491 15.04 10.10 1.45
C ASP A 491 14.68 11.33 0.60
N LEU A 492 13.37 11.62 0.47
CA LEU A 492 12.88 12.79 -0.27
C LEU A 492 13.19 14.09 0.47
N GLU A 493 13.05 14.14 1.80
CA GLU A 493 13.43 15.29 2.62
C GLU A 493 14.94 15.55 2.55
N GLU A 494 15.77 14.51 2.69
CA GLU A 494 17.22 14.64 2.51
C GLU A 494 17.59 15.11 1.09
N ALA A 495 16.88 14.65 0.06
CA ALA A 495 17.07 15.14 -1.29
C ALA A 495 16.67 16.62 -1.46
N LYS A 496 15.61 17.09 -0.77
CA LYS A 496 15.22 18.51 -0.73
C LYS A 496 16.31 19.36 -0.08
N VAL A 497 16.84 18.94 1.07
CA VAL A 497 17.89 19.66 1.80
C VAL A 497 19.17 19.76 0.96
N ARG A 498 19.67 18.64 0.42
CA ARG A 498 20.88 18.62 -0.43
C ARG A 498 20.74 19.51 -1.68
N ARG A 499 19.54 19.62 -2.24
CA ARG A 499 19.27 20.52 -3.37
C ARG A 499 19.31 21.98 -2.95
N ALA A 500 18.65 22.34 -1.84
CA ALA A 500 18.65 23.70 -1.32
C ALA A 500 20.07 24.19 -0.99
N GLU A 501 20.92 23.32 -0.44
CA GLU A 501 22.35 23.63 -0.20
C GLU A 501 23.13 23.87 -1.49
N LYS A 502 22.91 23.04 -2.52
CA LYS A 502 23.53 23.24 -3.84
C LYS A 502 23.08 24.55 -4.48
N ASP A 503 21.80 24.88 -4.42
CA ASP A 503 21.26 26.12 -4.98
C ASP A 503 21.84 27.35 -4.24
N LYS A 504 21.97 27.28 -2.90
CA LYS A 504 22.66 28.30 -2.09
C LYS A 504 24.13 28.44 -2.49
N ALA A 505 24.86 27.34 -2.66
CA ALA A 505 26.28 27.36 -3.06
C ALA A 505 26.49 27.94 -4.47
N VAL A 506 25.60 27.62 -5.41
CA VAL A 506 25.63 28.20 -6.77
C VAL A 506 25.34 29.70 -6.73
N ALA A 507 24.35 30.14 -5.95
CA ALA A 507 24.04 31.56 -5.77
C ALA A 507 25.22 32.35 -5.18
N GLN A 508 25.92 31.77 -4.18
CA GLN A 508 27.11 32.39 -3.58
C GLN A 508 28.30 32.47 -4.55
N LYS A 509 28.53 31.44 -5.37
CA LYS A 509 29.55 31.49 -6.44
C LYS A 509 29.22 32.55 -7.51
N GLY A 510 27.95 32.69 -7.89
CA GLY A 510 27.49 33.72 -8.81
C GLY A 510 27.70 35.15 -8.27
N GLN A 511 27.46 35.38 -6.97
CA GLN A 511 27.72 36.67 -6.33
C GLN A 511 29.23 37.00 -6.23
N ARG A 512 30.08 36.00 -5.95
CA ARG A 512 31.55 36.18 -5.97
C ARG A 512 32.10 36.48 -7.38
N GLY A 513 31.52 35.87 -8.42
CA GLY A 513 31.86 36.18 -9.81
C GLY A 513 31.45 37.58 -10.24
N ARG A 514 30.34 38.11 -9.69
CA ARG A 514 29.85 39.48 -9.97
C ARG A 514 30.67 40.56 -9.25
N LYS A 515 31.19 40.28 -8.04
CA LYS A 515 32.11 41.19 -7.32
C LYS A 515 33.52 41.30 -7.93
N ARG A 516 33.91 40.39 -8.83
CA ARG A 516 35.22 40.43 -9.51
C ARG A 516 35.26 41.31 -10.78
N LYS A 517 34.12 41.91 -11.17
CA LYS A 517 34.01 42.87 -12.27
C LYS A 517 33.60 44.24 -11.73
N GLU A 518 34.56 44.99 -11.19
CA GLU A 518 34.51 46.46 -11.11
C GLU A 518 35.65 47.02 -11.98
N PRO A 519 35.46 48.16 -12.66
CA PRO A 519 36.33 48.58 -13.77
C PRO A 519 37.63 49.19 -13.28
N ALA A 520 38.74 48.85 -13.95
CA ALA A 520 40.01 49.54 -13.81
C ALA A 520 39.87 50.99 -14.30
N LEU A 521 40.41 51.95 -13.55
CA LEU A 521 40.58 53.34 -13.98
C LEU A 521 41.45 53.37 -15.25
N GLU A 522 40.90 53.85 -16.35
CA GLU A 522 41.66 54.21 -17.55
C GLU A 522 42.14 55.66 -17.45
N VAL A 523 43.46 55.81 -17.60
CA VAL A 523 44.22 57.06 -17.65
C VAL A 523 44.14 57.63 -19.07
N LEU A 524 43.73 58.90 -19.21
CA LEU A 524 43.80 59.68 -20.46
C LEU A 524 45.26 59.98 -20.86
N PRO A 525 45.59 60.08 -22.15
CA PRO A 525 45.69 61.40 -22.84
C PRO A 525 45.48 61.33 -24.39
N PRO A 526 45.79 62.38 -25.20
CA PRO A 526 45.17 63.70 -25.21
C PRO A 526 44.59 64.11 -26.60
N SER A 527 43.87 65.23 -26.58
CA SER A 527 43.16 65.96 -27.66
C SER A 527 44.02 66.45 -28.84
N ASN A 528 43.44 66.43 -30.07
CA ASN A 528 43.45 67.58 -30.99
C ASN A 528 42.49 67.42 -32.21
N LYS A 529 41.61 68.44 -32.40
CA LYS A 529 41.22 69.16 -33.65
C LYS A 529 40.73 68.35 -34.88
N VAL A 530 39.76 68.73 -35.73
CA VAL A 530 38.98 69.94 -36.04
C VAL A 530 37.94 69.57 -37.13
N ALA A 531 36.73 70.14 -37.03
CA ALA A 531 35.77 70.60 -38.06
C ALA A 531 35.25 69.76 -39.27
N ARG A 532 33.90 69.86 -39.42
CA ARG A 532 33.08 70.32 -40.59
C ARG A 532 32.49 69.33 -41.63
N THR A 533 31.15 69.30 -41.60
CA THR A 533 30.13 69.50 -42.69
C THR A 533 29.79 68.46 -43.77
N GLY A 534 28.47 68.34 -44.03
CA GLY A 534 27.79 67.84 -45.25
C GLY A 534 27.14 66.46 -45.04
N GLY A 535 25.80 66.29 -44.97
CA GLY A 535 24.79 66.37 -46.05
C GLY A 535 24.73 65.04 -46.83
N VAL A 536 23.65 64.38 -47.26
CA VAL A 536 22.18 64.58 -47.35
C VAL A 536 21.62 63.30 -48.04
N ILE A 537 20.38 62.84 -47.70
CA ILE A 537 19.44 61.92 -48.45
C ILE A 537 19.85 60.43 -48.59
N ALA A 538 19.02 59.37 -48.44
CA ALA A 538 17.59 59.18 -48.72
C ALA A 538 16.89 58.09 -47.85
N SER A 539 15.59 58.33 -47.63
CA SER A 539 14.42 57.42 -47.51
C SER A 539 14.59 55.89 -47.49
N ASP A 540 13.93 55.22 -46.53
CA ASP A 540 12.64 54.58 -46.84
C ASP A 540 11.76 54.32 -45.59
N ASN A 541 10.45 54.23 -45.84
CA ASN A 541 9.31 54.42 -44.95
C ASN A 541 9.06 53.36 -43.84
N SER A 542 8.83 53.87 -42.62
CA SER A 542 7.70 53.69 -41.67
C SER A 542 6.57 52.64 -41.91
N PRO A 543 5.74 52.27 -40.89
CA PRO A 543 5.87 52.51 -39.44
C PRO A 543 5.51 51.29 -38.53
N ALA A 544 5.96 51.42 -37.28
CA ALA A 544 5.46 50.72 -36.11
C ALA A 544 3.98 51.05 -35.84
N THR A 545 3.22 50.09 -35.29
CA THR A 545 1.95 50.38 -34.62
C THR A 545 1.81 49.59 -33.31
N SER A 546 1.92 50.37 -32.23
CA SER A 546 1.32 50.28 -30.89
C SER A 546 0.89 48.94 -30.28
N TRP A 547 1.44 48.70 -29.09
CA TRP A 547 0.90 47.86 -28.03
C TRP A 547 -0.49 48.35 -27.60
N LYS A 548 -1.48 47.45 -27.57
CA LYS A 548 -2.78 47.67 -26.92
C LYS A 548 -3.00 46.64 -25.81
N ILE A 549 -3.26 47.16 -24.62
CA ILE A 549 -3.86 46.47 -23.46
C ILE A 549 -5.33 46.13 -23.79
N PRO A 550 -5.88 45.01 -23.30
CA PRO A 550 -7.16 45.10 -22.59
C PRO A 550 -7.17 44.23 -21.31
N VAL A 551 -7.44 44.81 -20.14
CA VAL A 551 -8.78 45.04 -19.53
C VAL A 551 -9.44 43.73 -19.08
N ALA A 552 -9.58 43.65 -17.75
CA ALA A 552 -10.31 42.64 -17.02
C ALA A 552 -11.79 42.57 -17.44
N LYS A 553 -12.33 41.34 -17.49
CA LYS A 553 -13.77 41.11 -17.39
C LYS A 553 -14.04 40.21 -16.19
N MET A 554 -14.78 40.78 -15.25
CA MET A 554 -15.68 40.06 -14.36
C MET A 554 -16.58 39.16 -15.21
N TYR A 555 -16.65 37.87 -14.87
CA TYR A 555 -17.87 37.12 -14.58
C TYR A 555 -17.49 35.90 -13.74
#